data_AF-A0A6C1BW03-F1
#
_entry.id   AF-A0A6C1BW03-F1
#
_cell.length_a   1.000
_cell.length_b   1.000
_cell.length_c   1.000
_cell.angle_alpha   90.00
_cell.angle_beta   90.00
_cell.angle_gamma   90.00
#
_symmetry.space_group_name_H-M   'P 1'
#
loop_
_entity.id
_entity.type
_entity.pdbx_description
1 polymer ?
#
loop_
_entity_poly.entity_id
_entity_poly.type
_entity_poly.pdbx_seq_one_letter_code
_entity_poly.pdbx_strand_id
1 'polypeptide(L)'
;MVIVEDLPPVLQRVYRAMVEHAFTLSLKQACEIAGVNYNTAKSEIHALRVKGINFYKLITEEAKERLFNEATPLIYQKLIEKAQRGNLKAIELFLRATGDLRSKWEVDGTMKMQVSTNKELIQALQEAKQRLENLRR
;
A
#
# COMPACT_ATOMS: atom_id res chain seq x y z
N MET A 1 -7.01 -17.57 5.63
CA MET A 1 -7.17 -16.12 5.46
C MET A 1 -8.65 -15.91 5.19
N VAL A 2 -9.36 -15.12 6.01
CA VAL A 2 -10.82 -14.91 5.81
C VAL A 2 -10.98 -13.99 4.62
N ILE A 3 -11.70 -14.43 3.59
CA ILE A 3 -11.98 -13.62 2.41
C ILE A 3 -13.20 -12.77 2.73
N VAL A 4 -13.24 -11.52 2.28
CA VAL A 4 -14.38 -10.59 2.54
C VAL A 4 -15.72 -11.22 2.13
N GLU A 5 -15.71 -12.07 1.11
CA GLU A 5 -16.85 -12.84 0.59
C GLU A 5 -17.42 -13.85 1.61
N ASP A 6 -16.63 -14.28 2.59
CA ASP A 6 -17.06 -15.19 3.67
C ASP A 6 -17.82 -14.46 4.79
N LEU A 7 -17.82 -13.13 4.79
CA LEU A 7 -18.53 -12.34 5.79
C LEU A 7 -20.04 -12.37 5.54
N PRO A 8 -20.88 -12.25 6.59
CA PRO A 8 -22.31 -12.03 6.42
C PRO A 8 -22.58 -10.84 5.48
N PRO A 9 -23.62 -10.89 4.61
CA PRO A 9 -23.91 -9.82 3.65
C PRO A 9 -24.07 -8.43 4.30
N VAL A 10 -24.57 -8.40 5.53
CA VAL A 10 -24.65 -7.20 6.35
C VAL A 10 -23.27 -6.59 6.57
N LEU A 11 -22.30 -7.40 6.97
CA LEU A 11 -20.93 -6.96 7.25
C LEU A 11 -20.13 -6.71 5.99
N GLN A 12 -20.40 -7.39 4.87
CA GLN A 12 -19.80 -7.04 3.58
C GLN A 12 -20.14 -5.60 3.15
N ARG A 13 -21.39 -5.16 3.36
CA ARG A 13 -21.80 -3.78 3.04
C ARG A 13 -21.14 -2.75 3.96
N VAL A 14 -21.12 -3.02 5.27
CA VAL A 14 -20.44 -2.15 6.24
C VAL A 14 -18.94 -2.08 5.95
N TYR A 15 -18.34 -3.21 5.59
CA TYR A 15 -16.94 -3.33 5.19
C TYR A 15 -16.62 -2.39 4.02
N ARG A 16 -17.37 -2.51 2.91
CA ARG A 16 -17.19 -1.66 1.73
C ARG A 16 -17.31 -0.17 2.07
N ALA A 17 -18.34 0.21 2.83
CA ALA A 17 -18.53 1.60 3.23
C ALA A 17 -17.32 2.15 4.03
N MET A 18 -16.77 1.35 4.95
CA MET A 18 -15.57 1.73 5.71
C MET A 18 -14.33 1.85 4.83
N VAL A 19 -14.14 0.92 3.89
CA VAL A 19 -12.98 0.89 2.98
C VAL A 19 -13.00 2.09 2.03
N GLU A 20 -14.16 2.42 1.45
CA GLU A 20 -14.31 3.55 0.53
C GLU A 20 -14.00 4.90 1.20
N HIS A 21 -14.21 5.01 2.50
CA HIS A 21 -13.99 6.25 3.26
C HIS A 21 -12.68 6.25 4.03
N ALA A 22 -11.72 5.43 3.59
CA ALA A 22 -10.40 5.28 4.21
C ALA A 22 -10.48 5.11 5.73
N PHE A 23 -11.52 4.40 6.21
CA PHE A 23 -11.66 3.98 7.60
C PHE A 23 -11.75 5.12 8.61
N THR A 24 -12.11 6.33 8.14
CA THR A 24 -12.36 7.50 8.99
C THR A 24 -13.73 7.44 9.69
N LEU A 25 -14.61 6.54 9.25
CA LEU A 25 -15.96 6.41 9.75
C LEU A 25 -16.04 5.58 11.03
N SER A 26 -16.85 6.03 11.98
CA SER A 26 -17.33 5.16 13.06
C SER A 26 -18.22 4.04 12.52
N LEU A 27 -18.38 2.95 13.28
CA LEU A 27 -19.29 1.85 12.92
C LEU A 27 -20.71 2.35 12.63
N LYS A 28 -21.19 3.33 13.40
CA LYS A 28 -22.53 3.89 13.23
C LYS A 28 -22.67 4.61 11.89
N GLN A 29 -21.71 5.47 11.54
CA GLN A 29 -21.70 6.18 10.26
C GLN A 29 -21.58 5.22 9.07
N ALA A 30 -20.73 4.19 9.18
CA ALA A 30 -20.60 3.17 8.15
C ALA A 30 -21.90 2.37 7.96
N CYS A 31 -22.62 2.08 9.05
CA CYS A 31 -23.94 1.44 8.99
C CYS A 31 -24.98 2.34 8.31
N GLU A 32 -24.99 3.65 8.62
CA GLU A 32 -25.88 4.63 7.99
C GLU A 32 -25.64 4.70 6.48
N ILE A 33 -24.38 4.80 6.03
CA ILE A 33 -24.01 4.81 4.61
C ILE A 33 -24.36 3.47 3.94
N ALA A 34 -24.12 2.35 4.61
CA ALA A 34 -24.40 1.02 4.09
C ALA A 34 -25.90 0.64 4.08
N GLY A 35 -26.79 1.49 4.63
CA GLY A 35 -28.21 1.17 4.80
C GLY A 35 -28.45 -0.03 5.72
N VAL A 36 -27.61 -0.21 6.73
CA VAL A 36 -27.61 -1.34 7.66
C VAL A 36 -28.01 -0.88 9.06
N ASN A 37 -28.83 -1.68 9.75
CA ASN A 37 -29.13 -1.44 11.16
C ASN A 37 -27.87 -1.66 12.03
N TYR A 38 -27.50 -0.66 12.84
CA TYR A 38 -26.33 -0.70 13.71
C TYR A 38 -26.32 -1.88 14.69
N ASN A 39 -27.46 -2.22 15.30
CA ASN A 39 -27.54 -3.32 16.27
C ASN A 39 -27.35 -4.67 15.56
N THR A 40 -27.90 -4.83 14.35
CA THR A 40 -27.67 -6.02 13.53
C THR A 40 -26.20 -6.17 13.19
N ALA A 41 -25.53 -5.12 12.71
CA ALA A 41 -24.09 -5.16 12.43
C ALA A 41 -23.27 -5.49 13.68
N LYS A 42 -23.61 -4.91 14.83
CA LYS A 42 -22.93 -5.18 16.11
C LYS A 42 -23.06 -6.65 16.54
N SER A 43 -24.25 -7.23 16.41
CA SER A 43 -24.50 -8.65 16.71
C SER A 43 -23.71 -9.57 15.78
N GLU A 44 -23.66 -9.27 14.48
CA GLU A 44 -22.87 -10.04 13.51
C GLU A 44 -21.36 -9.95 13.78
N ILE A 45 -20.85 -8.77 14.13
CA ILE A 45 -19.44 -8.60 14.54
C ILE A 45 -19.14 -9.44 15.78
N HIS A 46 -20.06 -9.48 16.74
CA HIS A 46 -19.91 -10.32 17.93
C HIS A 46 -19.90 -11.82 17.56
N ALA A 47 -20.79 -12.27 16.68
CA ALA A 47 -20.84 -13.64 16.20
C ALA A 47 -19.54 -14.05 15.48
N LEU A 48 -18.95 -13.16 14.68
CA LEU A 48 -17.62 -13.38 14.08
C LEU A 48 -16.52 -13.48 15.14
N ARG A 49 -16.56 -12.63 16.17
CA ARG A 49 -15.56 -12.64 17.25
C ARG A 49 -15.58 -13.96 18.02
N VAL A 50 -16.77 -14.53 18.26
CA VAL A 50 -16.93 -15.87 18.87
C VAL A 50 -16.26 -16.95 18.02
N LYS A 51 -16.29 -16.81 16.69
CA LYS A 51 -15.59 -17.70 15.74
C LYS A 51 -14.10 -17.38 15.58
N GLY A 52 -13.53 -16.47 16.39
CA GLY A 52 -12.13 -16.06 16.34
C GLY A 52 -11.79 -15.06 15.22
N ILE A 53 -12.79 -14.52 14.52
CA ILE A 53 -12.60 -13.58 13.41
C ILE A 53 -12.74 -12.14 13.93
N ASN A 54 -11.69 -11.34 13.77
CA ASN A 54 -11.71 -9.92 14.15
C ASN A 54 -12.01 -9.04 12.93
N PHE A 55 -13.26 -8.59 12.82
CA PHE A 55 -13.74 -7.74 11.75
C PHE A 55 -12.92 -6.45 11.56
N TYR A 56 -12.58 -5.75 12.65
CA TYR A 56 -11.78 -4.52 12.59
C TYR A 56 -10.34 -4.78 12.16
N LYS A 57 -9.78 -5.93 12.51
CA LYS A 57 -8.44 -6.31 12.05
C LYS A 57 -8.44 -6.56 10.54
N LEU A 58 -9.46 -7.25 10.00
CA LEU A 58 -9.59 -7.48 8.55
C LEU A 58 -9.62 -6.16 7.79
N ILE A 59 -10.50 -5.26 8.24
CA ILE A 59 -10.63 -3.89 7.74
C ILE A 59 -9.28 -3.15 7.75
N THR A 60 -8.56 -3.20 8.88
CA THR A 60 -7.31 -2.45 9.08
C THR A 60 -6.16 -2.99 8.22
N GLU A 61 -6.09 -4.30 7.98
CA GLU A 61 -5.03 -4.86 7.14
C GLU A 61 -5.28 -4.55 5.66
N GLU A 62 -6.51 -4.67 5.15
CA GLU A 62 -6.83 -4.26 3.77
C GLU A 62 -6.68 -2.74 3.58
N ALA A 63 -7.02 -1.95 4.61
CA ALA A 63 -6.79 -0.51 4.64
C ALA A 63 -5.33 -0.16 4.41
N LYS A 64 -4.44 -0.80 5.18
CA LYS A 64 -3.00 -0.58 5.10
C LYS A 64 -2.49 -0.96 3.73
N GLU A 65 -2.94 -2.07 3.18
CA GLU A 65 -2.53 -2.53 1.86
C GLU A 65 -2.99 -1.56 0.76
N ARG A 66 -4.25 -1.10 0.78
CA ARG A 66 -4.74 -0.08 -0.16
C ARG A 66 -3.99 1.24 -0.03
N LEU A 67 -3.86 1.77 1.18
CA LEU A 67 -3.13 3.01 1.43
C LEU A 67 -1.66 2.88 1.01
N PHE A 68 -1.04 1.74 1.26
CA PHE A 68 0.32 1.46 0.83
C PHE A 68 0.41 1.45 -0.70
N ASN A 69 -0.50 0.75 -1.40
CA ASN A 69 -0.53 0.68 -2.85
C ASN A 69 -0.80 2.04 -3.51
N GLU A 70 -1.71 2.85 -2.96
CA GLU A 70 -1.99 4.21 -3.42
C GLU A 70 -0.81 5.17 -3.16
N ALA A 71 -0.16 5.04 -2.01
CA ALA A 71 0.99 5.86 -1.64
C ALA A 71 2.27 5.46 -2.38
N THR A 72 2.40 4.20 -2.79
CA THR A 72 3.62 3.64 -3.40
C THR A 72 4.08 4.43 -4.64
N PRO A 73 3.22 4.74 -5.63
CA PRO A 73 3.59 5.59 -6.76
C PRO A 73 4.09 6.98 -6.35
N LEU A 74 3.48 7.60 -5.32
CA LEU A 74 3.86 8.92 -4.82
C LEU A 74 5.21 8.88 -4.10
N ILE A 75 5.46 7.80 -3.36
CA ILE A 75 6.74 7.55 -2.69
C ILE A 75 7.84 7.36 -3.75
N TYR A 76 7.59 6.54 -4.79
CA TYR A 76 8.54 6.37 -5.89
C TYR A 76 8.82 7.67 -6.63
N GLN A 77 7.78 8.46 -6.91
CA GLN A 77 7.96 9.78 -7.52
C GLN A 77 8.89 10.67 -6.69
N LYS A 78 8.66 10.76 -5.37
CA LYS A 78 9.53 11.54 -4.48
C LYS A 78 10.95 10.99 -4.40
N LEU A 79 11.12 9.67 -4.45
CA LEU A 79 12.43 9.03 -4.47
C LEU A 79 13.18 9.38 -5.76
N ILE A 80 12.51 9.33 -6.92
CA ILE A 80 13.09 9.71 -8.22
C ILE A 80 13.48 11.19 -8.22
N GLU A 81 12.61 12.09 -7.75
CA GLU A 81 12.90 13.53 -7.68
C GLU A 81 14.13 13.81 -6.81
N LYS A 82 14.25 13.14 -5.66
CA LYS A 82 15.43 13.27 -4.79
C LYS A 82 16.67 12.63 -5.39
N ALA A 83 16.53 11.49 -6.09
CA ALA A 83 17.60 10.81 -6.78
C ALA A 83 18.19 11.66 -7.91
N GLN A 84 17.34 12.31 -8.72
CA GLN A 84 17.75 13.26 -9.77
C GLN A 84 18.52 14.47 -9.22
N ARG A 85 18.26 14.86 -7.96
CA ARG A 85 19.03 15.90 -7.24
C ARG A 85 20.33 15.38 -6.62
N GLY A 86 20.72 14.14 -6.89
CA GLY A 86 21.96 13.52 -6.40
C GLY A 86 21.87 12.92 -4.99
N ASN A 87 20.66 12.70 -4.44
CA ASN A 87 20.52 12.06 -3.13
C ASN A 87 20.76 10.54 -3.24
N LEU A 88 21.96 10.12 -2.83
CA LEU A 88 22.39 8.71 -2.86
C LEU A 88 21.48 7.77 -2.05
N LYS A 89 20.90 8.26 -0.93
CA LYS A 89 19.99 7.44 -0.13
C LYS A 89 18.66 7.19 -0.83
N ALA A 90 18.16 8.18 -1.58
CA ALA A 90 16.96 8.03 -2.38
C ALA A 90 17.17 7.04 -3.55
N ILE A 91 18.36 7.06 -4.18
CA ILE A 91 18.77 6.10 -5.21
C ILE A 91 18.81 4.68 -4.64
N GLU A 92 19.49 4.48 -3.50
CA GLU A 92 19.56 3.17 -2.82
C GLU A 92 18.17 2.62 -2.48
N LEU A 93 17.29 3.48 -1.92
CA LEU A 93 15.93 3.09 -1.56
C LEU A 93 15.07 2.76 -2.78
N PHE A 94 15.22 3.51 -3.87
CA PHE A 94 14.52 3.26 -5.12
C PHE A 94 14.92 1.90 -5.71
N LEU A 95 16.22 1.64 -5.87
CA LEU A 95 16.75 0.40 -6.43
C LEU A 95 16.41 -0.85 -5.59
N ARG A 96 16.40 -0.72 -4.25
CA ARG A 96 15.93 -1.82 -3.39
C ARG A 96 14.44 -2.08 -3.55
N ALA A 97 13.65 -1.03 -3.72
CA ALA A 97 12.21 -1.15 -3.84
C ALA A 97 11.75 -1.65 -5.22
N THR A 98 12.55 -1.47 -6.27
CA THR A 98 12.34 -2.07 -7.60
C THR A 98 12.92 -3.48 -7.73
N GLY A 99 13.70 -3.92 -6.75
CA GLY A 99 14.36 -5.23 -6.76
C GLY A 99 15.64 -5.29 -7.59
N ASP A 100 16.15 -4.13 -8.06
CA ASP A 100 17.40 -3.99 -8.81
C ASP A 100 18.64 -4.11 -7.91
N LEU A 101 18.47 -3.97 -6.59
CA LEU A 101 19.46 -4.34 -5.57
C LEU A 101 18.95 -5.54 -4.77
N ARG A 102 19.53 -6.72 -4.99
CA ARG A 102 19.34 -7.87 -4.09
C ARG A 102 20.31 -7.74 -2.89
N SER A 103 19.94 -8.37 -1.78
CA SER A 103 20.47 -8.18 -0.42
C SER A 103 22.01 -8.01 -0.27
N LYS A 104 22.38 -7.34 0.83
CA LYS A 104 23.70 -6.94 1.42
C LYS A 104 25.02 -7.57 0.94
N TRP A 105 25.03 -8.77 0.35
CA TRP A 105 26.23 -9.48 -0.11
C TRP A 105 26.77 -9.00 -1.47
N GLU A 106 25.94 -8.38 -2.31
CA GLU A 106 26.42 -7.76 -3.57
C GLU A 106 27.06 -6.37 -3.36
N VAL A 107 26.89 -5.76 -2.18
CA VAL A 107 27.34 -4.39 -1.91
C VAL A 107 28.83 -4.32 -1.56
N ASP A 108 29.43 -5.42 -1.08
CA ASP A 108 30.81 -5.39 -0.53
C ASP A 108 31.93 -5.48 -1.58
N GLY A 109 31.62 -5.78 -2.84
CA GLY A 109 32.63 -5.94 -3.89
C GLY A 109 32.69 -4.81 -4.93
N THR A 110 31.55 -4.20 -5.25
CA THR A 110 31.41 -3.42 -6.50
C THR A 110 30.81 -2.03 -6.33
N MET A 111 30.09 -1.73 -5.24
CA MET A 111 29.53 -0.37 -5.05
C MET A 111 30.57 0.69 -4.63
N LYS A 112 31.83 0.30 -4.40
CA LYS A 112 32.97 1.24 -4.32
C LYS A 112 33.58 1.56 -5.68
N MET A 113 33.13 0.90 -6.75
CA MET A 113 33.58 1.22 -8.11
C MET A 113 32.48 1.97 -8.86
N GLN A 114 32.70 3.29 -8.94
CA GLN A 114 32.22 4.17 -10.00
C GLN A 114 30.70 4.42 -9.96
N VAL A 115 30.15 5.55 -9.50
CA VAL A 115 30.26 6.92 -10.07
C VAL A 115 30.60 7.00 -11.59
N SER A 116 30.47 5.91 -12.35
CA SER A 116 30.49 5.90 -13.81
C SER A 116 29.14 5.37 -14.27
N THR A 117 28.27 6.12 -14.91
CA THR A 117 28.30 7.55 -15.23
C THR A 117 26.99 8.15 -14.73
N ASN A 118 27.03 9.38 -14.23
CA ASN A 118 25.83 10.12 -13.82
C ASN A 118 24.73 10.06 -14.91
N LYS A 119 25.13 9.94 -16.20
CA LYS A 119 24.24 9.76 -17.35
C LYS A 119 23.45 8.45 -17.35
N GLU A 120 24.07 7.29 -17.15
CA GLU A 120 23.37 5.99 -17.17
C GLU A 120 22.37 5.88 -16.02
N LEU A 121 22.73 6.40 -14.85
CA LEU A 121 21.85 6.44 -13.68
C LEU A 121 20.70 7.43 -13.87
N ILE A 122 20.97 8.61 -14.44
CA ILE A 122 19.93 9.57 -14.85
C ILE A 122 19.01 8.96 -15.91
N GLN A 123 19.54 8.21 -16.86
CA GLN A 123 18.77 7.57 -17.92
C GLN A 123 17.90 6.43 -17.39
N ALA A 124 18.43 5.58 -16.50
CA ALA A 124 17.63 4.58 -15.78
C ALA A 124 16.51 5.22 -14.93
N LEU A 125 16.80 6.35 -14.26
CA LEU A 125 15.79 7.12 -13.51
C LEU A 125 14.73 7.76 -14.44
N GLN A 126 15.13 8.22 -15.63
CA GLN A 126 14.21 8.75 -16.65
C GLN A 126 13.32 7.65 -17.24
N GLU A 127 13.88 6.48 -17.56
CA GLU A 127 13.13 5.32 -18.04
C GLU A 127 12.16 4.80 -16.97
N ALA A 128 12.59 4.75 -15.71
CA ALA A 128 11.73 4.38 -14.59
C ALA A 128 10.58 5.39 -14.38
N LYS A 129 10.86 6.69 -14.51
CA LYS A 129 9.83 7.74 -14.47
C LYS A 129 8.82 7.55 -15.60
N GLN A 130 9.28 7.28 -16.82
CA GLN A 130 8.42 7.05 -17.98
C GLN A 130 7.54 5.80 -17.81
N ARG A 131 8.10 4.71 -17.27
CA ARG A 131 7.34 3.48 -16.94
C ARG A 131 6.23 3.75 -15.91
N LEU A 132 6.53 4.54 -14.87
CA LEU A 132 5.54 4.96 -13.87
C LEU A 132 4.43 5.84 -14.45
N GLU A 133 4.75 6.76 -15.38
CA GLU A 133 3.75 7.57 -16.07
C GLU A 133 2.83 6.74 -16.98
N ASN A 134 3.37 5.70 -17.61
CA ASN A 134 2.58 4.79 -18.45
C ASN A 134 1.66 3.88 -17.63
N LEU A 135 2.07 3.47 -16.43
CA LEU A 135 1.23 2.70 -15.49
C LEU A 135 0.06 3.52 -14.90
N ARG A 136 0.07 4.85 -15.09
CA ARG A 136 -1.00 5.77 -14.66
C ARG A 136 -2.07 6.04 -15.74
N ARG A 137 -1.86 5.58 -16.99
CA ARG A 137 -2.83 5.69 -18.10
C ARG A 137 -3.66 4.41 -18.20
#